data_AF-A0A937ZN25-F1
#
_entry.id   AF-A0A937ZN25-F1
#
_cell.length_a   1.000
_cell.length_b   1.000
_cell.length_c   1.000
_cell.angle_alpha   90.00
_cell.angle_beta   90.00
_cell.angle_gamma   90.00
#
_symmetry.space_group_name_H-M   'P 1'
#
loop_
_entity.id
_entity.type
_entity.pdbx_description
1 polymer ?
#
loop_
_entity_poly.entity_id
_entity_poly.type
_entity_poly.pdbx_seq_one_letter_code
_entity_poly.pdbx_strand_id
1 'polypeptide(L)' 'ADDGPGLLVLARERLFEPFTGSARRGGTGLGLVIARDVLRAHGGDVALLASDDAGTIFRLTLPQAPG' A
#
# COMPACT_ATOMS: atom_id res chain seq x y z
N ALA A 1 9.64 -5.60 1.00
CA ALA A 1 9.96 -4.72 2.14
C ALA A 1 10.84 -3.60 1.59
N ASP A 2 10.72 -2.40 2.14
CA ASP A 2 11.70 -1.33 1.94
C ASP A 2 12.49 -1.09 3.23
N ASP A 3 13.53 -0.25 3.17
CA ASP A 3 14.37 0.16 4.30
C ASP A 3 14.16 1.66 4.62
N GLY A 4 12.94 2.17 4.39
CA GLY A 4 12.58 3.57 4.64
C GLY A 4 12.29 3.87 6.11
N PRO A 5 11.97 5.13 6.47
CA PRO A 5 11.66 5.52 7.86
C PRO A 5 10.26 5.09 8.33
N GLY A 6 9.60 4.19 7.61
CA GLY A 6 8.21 3.82 7.86
C GLY A 6 7.19 4.95 7.58
N LEU A 7 5.93 4.67 7.93
CA LEU A 7 4.78 5.53 7.74
C LEU A 7 4.31 6.09 9.08
N LEU A 8 3.92 7.36 9.08
CA LEU A 8 3.21 7.98 10.20
C LEU A 8 1.89 7.24 10.47
N VAL A 9 1.50 7.11 11.74
CA VAL A 9 0.27 6.38 12.14
C VAL A 9 -0.96 6.89 11.37
N LEU A 10 -1.14 8.20 11.26
CA LEU A 10 -2.25 8.81 10.52
C LEU A 10 -2.21 8.47 9.02
N ALA A 11 -1.02 8.31 8.44
CA ALA A 11 -0.86 7.92 7.04
C ALA A 11 -1.24 6.44 6.82
N ARG A 12 -1.07 5.58 7.84
CA ARG A 12 -1.45 4.16 7.77
C ARG A 12 -2.96 3.98 7.69
N GLU A 13 -3.71 4.79 8.43
CA GLU A 13 -5.18 4.73 8.47
C GLU A 13 -5.80 5.11 7.12
N ARG A 14 -5.19 6.06 6.42
CA ARG A 14 -5.71 6.61 5.16
C ARG A 14 -4.96 6.11 3.93
N LEU A 15 -4.11 5.10 4.09
CA LEU A 15 -3.14 4.68 3.09
C LEU A 15 -3.75 4.26 1.74
N PHE A 16 -4.99 3.78 1.76
CA PHE A 16 -5.75 3.35 0.59
C PHE A 16 -6.89 4.30 0.23
N GLU A 17 -6.87 5.52 0.75
CA GLU A 17 -7.81 6.57 0.37
C GLU A 17 -7.20 7.46 -0.72
N PRO A 18 -7.98 7.89 -1.73
CA PRO A 18 -7.50 8.81 -2.75
C PRO A 18 -7.02 10.13 -2.15
N PHE A 19 -5.99 10.72 -2.77
CA PHE A 19 -5.49 12.08 -2.47
C PHE A 19 -4.95 12.30 -1.06
N THR A 20 -4.66 11.24 -0.31
CA THR A 20 -3.91 11.35 0.94
C THR A 20 -2.46 11.61 0.58
N GLY A 21 -2.02 12.85 0.77
CA GLY A 21 -0.73 13.35 0.28
C GLY A 21 0.41 12.36 0.48
N SER A 22 1.18 12.15 -0.60
CA SER A 22 2.39 11.33 -0.52
C SER A 22 3.39 11.97 0.45
N ALA A 23 4.10 11.13 1.22
CA ALA A 23 5.26 11.57 2.01
C ALA A 23 6.37 12.20 1.14
N ARG A 24 6.33 12.01 -0.19
CA ARG A 24 7.22 12.63 -1.16
C ARG A 24 6.59 13.88 -1.77
N ARG A 25 7.32 15.00 -1.80
CA ARG A 25 6.93 16.21 -2.55
C ARG A 25 6.62 15.82 -4.02
N GLY A 26 5.37 16.04 -4.44
CA GLY A 26 4.89 15.79 -5.81
C GLY A 26 4.13 14.47 -6.02
N GLY A 27 4.00 13.61 -5.01
CA GLY A 27 3.20 12.40 -5.13
C GLY A 27 1.72 12.66 -4.87
N THR A 28 0.85 12.25 -5.78
CA THR A 28 -0.61 12.47 -5.71
C THR A 28 -1.34 11.60 -4.69
N GLY A 29 -0.64 10.65 -4.04
CA GLY A 29 -1.24 9.68 -3.13
C GLY A 29 -2.07 8.59 -3.83
N LEU A 30 -2.08 8.55 -5.16
CA LEU A 30 -2.96 7.64 -5.93
C LEU A 30 -2.35 6.26 -6.19
N GLY A 31 -1.03 6.11 -6.08
CA GLY A 31 -0.35 4.87 -6.50
C GLY A 31 -0.86 3.62 -5.79
N LEU A 32 -1.06 3.69 -4.47
CA LEU A 32 -1.50 2.54 -3.69
C LEU A 32 -3.00 2.26 -3.84
N VAL A 33 -3.81 3.30 -4.07
CA VAL A 33 -5.23 3.15 -4.42
C VAL A 33 -5.36 2.37 -5.72
N ILE A 34 -4.64 2.80 -6.77
CA ILE A 34 -4.63 2.12 -8.06
C ILE A 34 -4.15 0.66 -7.92
N ALA A 35 -3.07 0.43 -7.19
CA ALA A 35 -2.56 -0.92 -6.97
C ALA A 35 -3.60 -1.82 -6.29
N ARG A 36 -4.31 -1.30 -5.29
CA ARG A 36 -5.38 -2.04 -4.60
C ARG A 36 -6.56 -2.33 -5.51
N ASP A 37 -6.97 -1.37 -6.32
CA ASP A 37 -8.06 -1.55 -7.29
C ASP A 37 -7.71 -2.63 -8.32
N VAL A 38 -6.47 -2.61 -8.84
CA VAL A 38 -5.99 -3.65 -9.76
C VAL A 38 -6.02 -5.02 -9.10
N LEU A 39 -5.48 -5.17 -7.89
CA LEU A 39 -5.48 -6.47 -7.20
C LEU A 39 -6.88 -6.99 -6.93
N ARG A 40 -7.78 -6.11 -6.46
CA ARG A 40 -9.18 -6.47 -6.22
C ARG A 40 -9.90 -6.90 -7.49
N ALA A 41 -9.62 -6.26 -8.61
CA ALA A 41 -10.15 -6.68 -9.91
C ALA A 41 -9.68 -8.10 -10.30
N HIS A 42 -8.56 -8.56 -9.77
CA HIS A 42 -8.03 -9.92 -9.95
C HIS A 42 -8.40 -10.88 -8.79
N GLY A 43 -9.33 -10.50 -7.92
CA GLY A 43 -9.74 -11.31 -6.75
C GLY A 43 -8.72 -11.32 -5.60
N GLY A 44 -7.73 -10.44 -5.66
CA GLY A 44 -6.70 -10.25 -4.66
C GLY A 44 -6.93 -9.05 -3.73
N ASP A 45 -5.92 -8.74 -2.91
CA ASP A 45 -5.87 -7.49 -2.15
C ASP A 45 -4.41 -7.10 -1.84
N VAL A 46 -4.23 -5.88 -1.32
CA VAL A 46 -2.98 -5.43 -0.70
C VAL A 46 -3.25 -4.95 0.72
N ALA A 47 -2.38 -5.32 1.65
CA ALA A 47 -2.44 -4.91 3.05
C ALA A 47 -1.09 -4.41 3.54
N LEU A 48 -1.11 -3.41 4.42
CA LEU A 48 0.06 -3.01 5.20
C LEU A 48 0.28 -4.05 6.30
N LEU A 49 1.43 -4.71 6.30
CA LEU A 49 1.78 -5.72 7.30
C LEU A 49 2.60 -5.12 8.46
N ALA A 50 3.58 -4.28 8.11
CA ALA A 50 4.43 -3.59 9.08
C ALA A 50 4.90 -2.26 8.50
N SER A 51 5.12 -1.29 9.37
CA SER A 51 5.76 -0.03 9.01
C SER A 51 6.35 0.57 10.28
N ASP A 52 7.67 0.70 10.33
CA ASP A 52 8.42 1.26 11.45
C ASP A 52 9.77 1.78 10.95
N ASP A 53 10.68 2.10 11.87
CA ASP A 53 12.01 2.64 11.55
C ASP A 53 12.90 1.65 10.79
N ALA A 54 12.52 0.37 10.70
CA ALA A 54 13.18 -0.63 9.87
C ALA A 54 12.59 -0.74 8.46
N GLY A 55 11.53 0.01 8.15
CA GLY A 55 10.93 0.07 6.82
C GLY A 55 9.46 -0.31 6.77
N THR A 56 8.95 -0.46 5.55
CA THR A 56 7.55 -0.78 5.27
C THR A 56 7.40 -2.10 4.52
N ILE A 57 6.44 -2.91 4.97
CA ILE A 57 6.10 -4.21 4.39
C ILE A 57 4.64 -4.21 3.97
N PHE A 58 4.42 -4.38 2.67
CA PHE A 58 3.11 -4.68 2.09
C PHE A 58 3.00 -6.15 1.75
N ARG A 59 1.82 -6.73 2.01
CA ARG A 59 1.46 -8.06 1.58
C ARG A 59 0.46 -7.96 0.44
N LEU A 60 0.78 -8.63 -0.66
CA LEU A 60 -0.09 -8.79 -1.83
C LEU A 60 -0.68 -10.20 -1.79
N THR A 61 -1.98 -10.33 -2.01
CA THR A 61 -2.65 -11.62 -2.15
C THR A 61 -3.31 -11.68 -3.52
N LEU A 62 -3.24 -12.84 -4.16
CA LEU A 62 -3.93 -13.14 -5.42
C LEU A 62 -4.44 -14.59 -5.36
N PRO A 63 -5.61 -14.89 -5.95
CA PRO A 63 -6.04 -16.26 -6.15
C PRO A 63 -5.01 -17.01 -6.99
N GLN A 64 -4.73 -18.26 -6.63
CA GLN A 64 -3.94 -19.11 -7.51
C GLN A 64 -4.77 -19.43 -8.75
N ALA A 65 -4.13 -19.42 -9.92
CA ALA A 65 -4.78 -19.87 -11.14
C ALA A 65 -5.25 -21.33 -10.94
N PRO A 66 -6.41 -21.72 -11.50
CA PRO A 66 -6.81 -23.12 -11.52
C PRO A 66 -5.67 -23.93 -12.17
N GLY A 67 -5.28 -25.01 -11.50
CA GLY A 67 -4.31 -25.98 -12.03
C GLY A 67 -4.89 -26.85 -13.12
#